data_AF-A0A7V4JT23-F1
#
_entry.id   AF-A0A7V4JT23-F1
#
_cell.length_a   1.000
_cell.length_b   1.000
_cell.length_c   1.000
_cell.angle_alpha   90.00
_cell.angle_beta   90.00
_cell.angle_gamma   90.00
#
_symmetry.space_group_name_H-M   'P 1'
#
loop_
_entity.id
_entity.type
_entity.pdbx_description
1 polymer ?
#
loop_
_entity_poly.entity_id
_entity_poly.type
_entity_poly.pdbx_seq_one_letter_code
_entity_poly.pdbx_strand_id
1 'polypeptide(L)'
;MRAIRYRDESLGAEYAVEEIPAAYAELAREYPLVFNSGARIQSDFRSQHHNIPGLLRMQPEPTVTLHPRDAAARGIVTGDAVWVVTPRGRVRYTARVSDGIVPGVIEANMGGGGPIASPPWRDCNVNELTDDTNRDPISGFPVYKALLCDVVKA
;
A
#
# COMPACT_ATOMS: atom_id res chain seq x y z
N MET A 1 2.38 -19.31 10.66
CA MET A 1 3.41 -18.79 9.74
C MET A 1 4.43 -18.05 10.60
N ARG A 2 5.74 -18.39 10.54
CA ARG A 2 6.77 -17.76 11.39
C ARG A 2 7.27 -16.49 10.70
N ALA A 3 7.55 -15.42 11.46
CA ALA A 3 8.21 -14.23 10.94
C ALA A 3 9.54 -14.61 10.25
N ILE A 4 9.86 -13.97 9.13
CA ILE A 4 11.15 -14.16 8.46
C ILE A 4 12.21 -13.57 9.39
N ARG A 5 13.02 -14.44 9.97
CA ARG A 5 14.17 -14.05 10.79
C ARG A 5 15.42 -14.26 9.96
N TYR A 6 16.16 -13.19 9.70
CA TYR A 6 17.48 -13.32 9.12
C TYR A 6 18.48 -13.56 10.25
N ARG A 7 19.21 -14.67 10.15
CA ARG A 7 20.34 -14.99 11.01
C ARG A 7 21.60 -14.87 10.16
N ASP A 8 22.35 -13.80 10.37
CA ASP A 8 23.70 -13.69 9.82
C ASP A 8 24.67 -14.26 10.87
N GLU A 9 25.22 -15.45 10.59
CA GLU A 9 26.15 -16.13 11.49
C GLU A 9 27.48 -15.38 11.66
N SER A 10 27.81 -14.45 10.76
CA SER A 10 29.02 -13.62 10.83
C SER A 10 28.90 -12.40 11.75
N LEU A 11 27.67 -11.94 12.02
CA LEU A 11 27.39 -10.75 12.83
C LEU A 11 26.81 -11.08 14.22
N GLY A 12 26.41 -12.34 14.47
CA GLY A 12 25.89 -12.77 15.78
C GLY A 12 24.57 -12.11 16.18
N ALA A 13 23.90 -11.41 15.27
CA ALA A 13 22.68 -10.65 15.51
C ALA A 13 21.48 -11.28 14.79
N GLU A 14 20.32 -11.27 15.46
CA GLU A 14 19.03 -11.72 14.91
C GLU A 14 18.22 -10.48 14.53
N TYR A 15 17.82 -10.38 13.26
CA TYR A 15 17.11 -9.21 12.75
C TYR A 15 15.67 -9.59 12.39
N ALA A 16 14.71 -8.82 12.91
CA ALA A 16 13.30 -8.95 12.60
C ALA A 16 12.85 -7.77 11.73
N VAL A 17 12.11 -8.08 10.67
CA VAL A 17 11.38 -7.06 9.92
C VAL A 17 10.17 -6.67 10.75
N GLU A 18 10.08 -5.39 11.11
CA GLU A 18 8.95 -4.86 11.86
C GLU A 18 7.70 -4.79 10.94
N GLU A 19 6.49 -4.95 11.49
CA GLU A 19 5.19 -4.99 10.77
C GLU A 19 4.82 -6.22 9.90
N ILE A 20 5.39 -7.41 10.07
CA ILE A 20 4.82 -8.63 9.44
C ILE A 20 3.64 -9.17 10.29
N PRO A 21 2.50 -9.64 9.73
CA PRO A 21 1.33 -10.09 10.51
C PRO A 21 1.64 -11.11 11.61
N ALA A 22 2.61 -12.01 11.36
CA ALA A 22 3.04 -13.02 12.33
C ALA A 22 3.87 -12.45 13.50
N ALA A 23 4.49 -11.29 13.32
CA ALA A 23 5.31 -10.61 14.32
C ALA A 23 4.52 -9.56 15.13
N TYR A 24 3.43 -9.00 14.58
CA TYR A 24 2.63 -7.93 15.20
C TYR A 24 1.15 -8.30 15.27
N ALA A 25 0.84 -9.35 16.03
CA ALA A 25 -0.52 -9.86 16.16
C ALA A 25 -1.53 -8.83 16.71
N GLU A 26 -1.08 -7.89 17.57
CA GLU A 26 -1.93 -6.80 18.06
C GLU A 26 -2.21 -5.77 16.97
N LEU A 27 -1.19 -5.31 16.24
CA LEU A 27 -1.35 -4.34 15.15
C LEU A 27 -2.22 -4.92 14.02
N ALA A 28 -2.04 -6.20 13.72
CA ALA A 28 -2.83 -6.91 12.71
C ALA A 28 -4.32 -7.07 13.07
N ARG A 29 -4.73 -6.80 14.32
CA ARG A 29 -6.16 -6.73 14.67
C ARG A 29 -6.81 -5.45 14.16
N GLU A 30 -6.07 -4.34 14.20
CA GLU A 30 -6.54 -3.03 13.75
C GLU A 30 -6.27 -2.83 12.24
N TYR A 31 -5.15 -3.36 11.74
CA TYR A 31 -4.71 -3.25 10.35
C TYR A 31 -4.50 -4.65 9.75
N PRO A 32 -5.58 -5.37 9.39
CA PRO A 32 -5.52 -6.79 9.05
C PRO A 32 -5.02 -7.10 7.63
N LEU A 33 -4.80 -6.09 6.79
CA LEU A 33 -4.37 -6.26 5.39
C LEU A 33 -2.89 -5.92 5.24
N VAL A 34 -2.21 -6.63 4.34
CA VAL A 34 -0.83 -6.29 3.95
C VAL A 34 -0.89 -5.21 2.86
N PHE A 35 -0.17 -4.12 3.10
CA PHE A 35 -0.04 -2.97 2.21
C PHE A 35 1.08 -3.17 1.19
N ASN A 36 0.75 -3.03 -0.09
CA ASN A 36 1.71 -2.90 -1.18
C ASN A 36 1.44 -1.64 -2.02
N SER A 37 2.50 -1.02 -2.51
CA SER A 37 2.44 0.13 -3.41
C SER A 37 3.54 0.09 -4.48
N GLY A 38 3.71 -1.06 -5.13
CA GLY A 38 4.84 -1.34 -6.02
C GLY A 38 4.47 -1.70 -7.45
N ALA A 39 3.21 -2.01 -7.72
CA ALA A 39 2.74 -2.35 -9.06
C ALA A 39 2.84 -1.13 -9.98
N ARG A 40 3.32 -1.38 -11.20
CA ARG A 40 3.43 -0.37 -12.25
C ARG A 40 2.15 -0.35 -13.05
N ILE A 41 1.67 0.84 -13.36
CA ILE A 41 0.57 1.07 -14.29
C ILE A 41 1.13 1.62 -15.60
N GLN A 42 0.39 1.44 -16.69
CA GLN A 42 0.83 1.87 -18.03
C GLN A 42 0.80 3.40 -18.20
N SER A 43 0.01 4.09 -17.38
CA SER A 43 -0.29 5.52 -17.52
C SER A 43 0.65 6.44 -16.74
N ASP A 44 1.65 5.93 -16.03
CA ASP A 44 2.54 6.77 -15.23
C ASP A 44 4.00 6.30 -15.22
N PHE A 45 4.85 7.15 -14.64
CA PHE A 45 6.19 6.76 -14.24
C PHE A 45 6.49 7.34 -12.85
N ARG A 46 6.31 6.53 -11.81
CA ARG A 46 6.41 6.99 -10.41
C ARG A 46 5.39 8.11 -10.15
N SER A 47 5.80 9.27 -9.64
CA SER A 47 4.95 10.44 -9.42
C SER A 47 4.82 11.36 -10.65
N GLN A 48 5.27 10.92 -11.82
CA GLN A 48 5.22 11.69 -13.06
C GLN A 48 4.02 11.31 -13.93
N HIS A 49 3.63 12.25 -14.78
CA HIS A 49 2.61 12.12 -15.83
C HIS A 49 1.14 12.09 -15.37
N HIS A 50 0.86 12.28 -14.09
CA HIS A 50 -0.50 12.43 -13.53
C HIS A 50 -1.24 13.72 -13.96
N ASN A 51 -0.75 14.40 -14.99
CA ASN A 51 -1.30 15.62 -15.58
C ASN A 51 -1.40 15.57 -17.12
N ILE A 52 -0.94 14.48 -17.76
CA ILE A 52 -0.96 14.33 -19.21
C ILE A 52 -2.34 13.84 -19.65
N PRO A 53 -3.11 14.60 -20.46
CA PRO A 53 -4.49 14.26 -20.77
C PRO A 53 -4.68 12.88 -21.41
N GLY A 54 -3.73 12.45 -22.24
CA GLY A 54 -3.77 11.13 -22.87
C GLY A 54 -3.67 9.99 -21.87
N LEU A 55 -2.83 10.13 -20.85
CA LEU A 55 -2.59 9.11 -19.83
C LEU A 55 -3.67 9.13 -18.75
N LEU A 56 -4.18 10.33 -18.40
CA LEU A 56 -5.33 10.46 -17.51
C LEU A 56 -6.61 9.86 -18.10
N ARG A 57 -6.78 9.80 -19.42
CA ARG A 57 -7.89 9.04 -20.03
C ARG A 57 -7.78 7.54 -19.80
N MET A 58 -6.56 7.00 -19.68
CA MET A 58 -6.35 5.59 -19.37
C MET A 58 -6.59 5.30 -17.88
N GLN A 59 -6.16 6.23 -17.01
CA GLN A 59 -6.38 6.11 -15.57
C GLN A 59 -6.59 7.49 -14.91
N PRO A 60 -7.85 7.93 -14.77
CA PRO A 60 -8.18 9.27 -14.29
C PRO A 60 -7.92 9.44 -12.79
N GLU A 61 -7.98 8.34 -12.03
CA GLU A 61 -7.91 8.34 -10.57
C GLU A 61 -6.92 7.29 -10.06
N PRO A 62 -6.26 7.55 -8.92
CA PRO A 62 -5.49 6.52 -8.23
C PRO A 62 -6.44 5.46 -7.64
N THR A 63 -6.08 4.20 -7.82
CA THR A 63 -6.87 3.06 -7.35
C THR A 63 -6.14 2.26 -6.28
N VAL A 64 -6.92 1.59 -5.43
CA VAL A 64 -6.44 0.51 -4.57
C VAL A 64 -7.16 -0.78 -4.93
N THR A 65 -6.40 -1.83 -5.24
CA THR A 65 -6.96 -3.13 -5.62
C THR A 65 -7.16 -4.00 -4.39
N LEU A 66 -8.35 -4.59 -4.23
CA LEU A 66 -8.70 -5.55 -3.18
C LEU A 66 -9.24 -6.85 -3.78
N HIS A 67 -8.99 -7.97 -3.10
CA HIS A 67 -9.65 -9.24 -3.42
C HIS A 67 -11.15 -9.17 -3.06
N PRO A 68 -12.06 -9.83 -3.83
CA PRO A 68 -13.50 -9.80 -3.56
C PRO A 68 -13.90 -10.17 -2.14
N ARG A 69 -13.21 -11.14 -1.53
CA ARG A 69 -13.44 -11.54 -0.12
C ARG A 69 -13.20 -10.39 0.86
N ASP A 70 -12.12 -9.64 0.69
CA ASP A 70 -11.75 -8.56 1.62
C ASP A 70 -12.62 -7.33 1.42
N ALA A 71 -12.98 -7.05 0.15
CA ALA A 71 -13.92 -6.01 -0.21
C ALA A 71 -15.33 -6.31 0.33
N ALA A 72 -15.82 -7.55 0.19
CA ALA A 72 -17.12 -7.96 0.70
C ALA A 72 -17.21 -7.84 2.22
N ALA A 73 -16.16 -8.23 2.95
CA ALA A 73 -16.09 -8.06 4.41
C ALA A 73 -16.19 -6.59 4.87
N ARG A 74 -15.90 -5.65 3.97
CA ARG A 74 -15.91 -4.20 4.21
C ARG A 74 -17.07 -3.48 3.51
N GLY A 75 -17.94 -4.20 2.81
CA GLY A 75 -19.03 -3.60 2.03
C GLY A 75 -18.56 -2.68 0.89
N ILE A 76 -17.37 -2.92 0.35
CA ILE A 76 -16.72 -2.14 -0.72
C ILE A 76 -16.98 -2.81 -2.08
N VAL A 77 -17.32 -2.00 -3.09
CA VAL A 77 -17.40 -2.40 -4.50
C VAL A 77 -16.48 -1.55 -5.36
N THR A 78 -16.17 -2.01 -6.57
CA THR A 78 -15.36 -1.23 -7.53
C THR A 78 -16.00 0.13 -7.78
N GLY A 79 -15.18 1.19 -7.77
CA GLY A 79 -15.61 2.57 -7.95
C GLY A 79 -15.95 3.30 -6.65
N ASP A 80 -16.07 2.59 -5.52
CA ASP A 80 -16.23 3.24 -4.21
C ASP A 80 -15.00 4.08 -3.88
N ALA A 81 -15.23 5.28 -3.35
CA ALA A 81 -14.16 6.02 -2.70
C ALA A 81 -13.83 5.37 -1.35
N VAL A 82 -12.55 5.14 -1.10
CA VAL A 82 -12.05 4.46 0.10
C VAL A 82 -10.85 5.18 0.68
N TRP A 83 -10.64 5.03 1.98
CA TRP A 83 -9.40 5.38 2.65
C TRP A 83 -8.58 4.10 2.82
N VAL A 84 -7.32 4.13 2.38
CA VAL A 84 -6.31 3.19 2.86
C VAL A 84 -5.73 3.81 4.13
N VAL A 85 -5.80 3.08 5.24
CA VAL A 85 -5.46 3.56 6.57
C VAL A 85 -4.32 2.73 7.12
N THR A 86 -3.33 3.40 7.70
CA THR A 86 -2.20 2.80 8.40
C THR A 86 -2.00 3.52 9.73
N PRO A 87 -1.12 3.05 10.63
CA PRO A 87 -0.72 3.80 11.82
C PRO A 87 -0.21 5.22 11.54
N ARG A 88 0.31 5.46 10.32
CA ARG A 88 0.91 6.75 9.93
C ARG A 88 -0.13 7.76 9.45
N GLY A 89 -1.29 7.31 8.99
CA GLY A 89 -2.32 8.18 8.44
C GLY A 89 -3.25 7.48 7.47
N ARG A 90 -3.86 8.25 6.57
CA ARG A 90 -4.76 7.73 5.55
C ARG A 90 -4.67 8.50 4.25
N VAL A 91 -4.87 7.80 3.14
CA VAL A 91 -4.86 8.36 1.78
C VAL A 91 -6.08 7.85 1.01
N ARG A 92 -6.69 8.73 0.20
CA ARG A 92 -7.92 8.43 -0.53
C ARG A 92 -7.59 7.74 -1.86
N TYR A 93 -8.33 6.70 -2.17
CA TYR A 93 -8.25 5.95 -3.42
C TYR A 93 -9.65 5.61 -3.93
N THR A 94 -9.72 5.23 -5.21
CA THR A 94 -10.90 4.56 -5.78
C THR A 94 -10.71 3.04 -5.71
N ALA A 95 -11.66 2.32 -5.13
CA ALA A 95 -11.56 0.88 -4.98
C ALA A 95 -11.64 0.16 -6.33
N ARG A 96 -10.78 -0.84 -6.52
CA ARG A 96 -10.82 -1.77 -7.65
C ARG A 96 -10.91 -3.20 -7.10
N VAL A 97 -12.07 -3.84 -7.20
CA VAL A 97 -12.26 -5.22 -6.75
C VAL A 97 -11.85 -6.18 -7.88
N SER A 98 -10.93 -7.09 -7.60
CA SER A 98 -10.41 -8.06 -8.58
C SER A 98 -9.91 -9.32 -7.89
N ASP A 99 -10.21 -10.49 -8.45
CA ASP A 99 -9.68 -11.79 -8.03
C ASP A 99 -8.22 -12.03 -8.45
N GLY A 100 -7.60 -11.10 -9.18
CA GLY A 100 -6.19 -11.14 -9.58
C GLY A 100 -5.19 -10.75 -8.49
N ILE A 101 -5.66 -10.42 -7.28
CA ILE A 101 -4.83 -10.18 -6.09
C ILE A 101 -5.17 -11.21 -5.01
N VAL A 102 -4.18 -11.65 -4.24
CA VAL A 102 -4.41 -12.65 -3.19
C VAL A 102 -5.22 -12.06 -2.01
N PRO A 103 -6.09 -12.84 -1.34
CA PRO A 103 -6.80 -12.38 -0.16
C PRO A 103 -5.85 -11.93 0.97
N GLY A 104 -6.27 -10.92 1.73
CA GLY A 104 -5.50 -10.33 2.84
C GLY A 104 -4.44 -9.32 2.41
N VAL A 105 -4.39 -8.97 1.12
CA VAL A 105 -3.39 -8.06 0.54
C VAL A 105 -4.10 -7.00 -0.30
N ILE A 106 -3.58 -5.77 -0.27
CA ILE A 106 -3.99 -4.70 -1.18
C ILE A 106 -2.82 -4.24 -2.03
N GLU A 107 -3.12 -3.71 -3.21
CA GLU A 107 -2.16 -3.02 -4.06
C GLU A 107 -2.66 -1.60 -4.35
N ALA A 108 -2.04 -0.61 -3.71
CA ALA A 108 -2.32 0.80 -3.90
C ALA A 108 -1.46 1.35 -5.04
N ASN A 109 -2.02 2.17 -5.93
CA ASN A 109 -1.20 2.84 -6.92
C ASN A 109 -0.15 3.74 -6.25
N MET A 110 1.06 3.68 -6.80
CA MET A 110 2.20 4.40 -6.27
C MET A 110 2.24 5.85 -6.75
N GLY A 111 3.07 6.68 -6.10
CA GLY A 111 3.26 8.07 -6.50
C GLY A 111 2.19 9.01 -5.93
N GLY A 112 1.65 9.86 -6.80
CA GLY A 112 0.77 10.98 -6.45
C GLY A 112 1.46 12.07 -5.63
N GLY A 113 0.68 13.01 -5.08
CA GLY A 113 1.22 14.13 -4.28
C GLY A 113 1.87 15.26 -5.11
N GLY A 114 1.93 15.12 -6.44
CA GLY A 114 2.60 16.08 -7.30
C GLY A 114 1.83 17.41 -7.43
N PRO A 115 2.48 18.59 -7.33
CA PRO A 115 1.80 19.89 -7.33
C PRO A 115 1.10 20.23 -8.65
N ILE A 116 1.52 19.58 -9.75
CA ILE A 116 0.93 19.76 -11.08
C ILE A 116 -0.02 18.62 -11.47
N ALA A 117 -0.17 17.60 -10.63
CA ALA A 117 -1.06 16.48 -10.89
C ALA A 117 -2.52 16.92 -10.94
N SER A 118 -3.35 16.14 -11.64
CA SER A 118 -4.80 16.27 -11.54
C SER A 118 -5.27 16.11 -10.08
N PRO A 119 -6.41 16.70 -9.67
CA PRO A 119 -6.82 16.70 -8.26
C PRO A 119 -6.83 15.31 -7.60
N PRO A 120 -7.39 14.24 -8.21
CA PRO A 120 -7.38 12.91 -7.59
C PRO A 120 -5.98 12.37 -7.30
N TRP A 121 -5.03 12.60 -8.21
CA TRP A 121 -3.64 12.16 -8.05
C TRP A 121 -2.81 13.08 -7.15
N ARG A 122 -3.14 14.37 -7.13
CA ARG A 122 -2.50 15.38 -6.26
C ARG A 122 -2.77 15.08 -4.79
N ASP A 123 -3.99 14.66 -4.46
CA ASP A 123 -4.42 14.39 -3.10
C ASP A 123 -4.11 12.94 -2.65
N CYS A 124 -3.30 12.21 -3.43
CA CYS A 124 -3.00 10.80 -3.23
C CYS A 124 -1.49 10.52 -3.12
N ASN A 125 -0.80 11.11 -2.14
CA ASN A 125 0.60 10.76 -1.87
C ASN A 125 0.70 9.42 -1.12
N VAL A 126 1.06 8.34 -1.83
CA VAL A 126 1.16 7.00 -1.22
C VAL A 126 2.18 6.92 -0.08
N ASN A 127 3.22 7.76 -0.10
CA ASN A 127 4.31 7.70 0.88
C ASN A 127 3.87 8.15 2.28
N GLU A 128 2.75 8.89 2.40
CA GLU A 128 2.12 9.21 3.69
C GLU A 128 1.66 7.93 4.44
N LEU A 129 1.52 6.82 3.72
CA LEU A 129 1.18 5.53 4.29
C LEU A 129 2.40 4.69 4.64
N THR A 130 3.63 5.11 4.35
CA THR A 130 4.83 4.28 4.55
C THR A 130 5.56 4.63 5.85
N ASP A 131 6.39 3.70 6.35
CA ASP A 131 7.25 3.91 7.51
C ASP A 131 8.71 4.05 7.05
N ASP A 132 9.29 5.21 7.28
CA ASP A 132 10.68 5.50 6.94
C ASP A 132 11.66 5.14 8.06
N THR A 133 11.18 4.67 9.22
CA THR A 133 11.99 4.25 10.37
C THR A 133 12.21 2.73 10.39
N ASN A 134 11.24 1.96 9.88
CA ASN A 134 11.36 0.52 9.69
C ASN A 134 12.26 0.19 8.49
N ARG A 135 13.52 -0.15 8.77
CA ARG A 135 14.57 -0.35 7.76
C ARG A 135 15.23 -1.71 7.91
N ASP A 136 15.63 -2.29 6.77
CA ASP A 136 16.55 -3.41 6.77
C ASP A 136 17.86 -3.00 7.47
N PRO A 137 18.27 -3.69 8.55
CA PRO A 137 19.45 -3.32 9.32
C PRO A 137 20.77 -3.49 8.56
N ILE A 138 20.78 -4.24 7.45
CA ILE A 138 21.97 -4.43 6.64
C ILE A 138 22.10 -3.32 5.60
N SER A 139 21.09 -3.12 4.74
CA SER A 139 21.16 -2.13 3.65
C SER A 139 20.70 -0.72 4.04
N GLY A 140 20.00 -0.57 5.17
CA GLY A 140 19.30 0.66 5.53
C GLY A 140 18.05 0.93 4.67
N PHE A 141 17.65 -0.01 3.80
CA PHE A 141 16.52 0.19 2.90
C PHE A 141 15.18 0.08 3.67
N PRO A 142 14.27 1.05 3.51
CA PRO A 142 12.97 1.03 4.19
C PRO A 142 12.04 -0.08 3.68
N VAL A 143 11.23 -0.62 4.58
CA VAL A 143 10.29 -1.71 4.30
C VAL A 143 9.01 -1.14 3.70
N TYR A 144 8.80 -1.31 2.40
CA TYR A 144 7.62 -0.75 1.70
C TYR A 144 6.55 -1.76 1.27
N LYS A 145 6.85 -3.07 1.30
CA LYS A 145 5.99 -4.13 0.72
C LYS A 145 5.55 -5.20 1.72
N ALA A 146 5.58 -4.84 3.00
CA ALA A 146 5.19 -5.74 4.08
C ALA A 146 4.54 -4.99 5.24
N LEU A 147 4.18 -3.72 5.06
CA LEU A 147 3.52 -2.91 6.09
C LEU A 147 2.07 -3.34 6.25
N LEU A 148 1.45 -2.97 7.37
CA LEU A 148 0.04 -3.26 7.63
C LEU A 148 -0.86 -2.06 7.31
N CYS A 149 -2.07 -2.35 6.86
CA CYS A 149 -3.14 -1.38 6.64
C CYS A 149 -4.53 -1.96 6.89
N ASP A 150 -5.53 -1.07 6.88
CA ASP A 150 -6.92 -1.42 6.61
C ASP A 150 -7.45 -0.56 5.46
N VAL A 151 -8.58 -0.95 4.90
CA VAL A 151 -9.32 -0.17 3.90
C VAL A 151 -10.74 0.05 4.40
N VAL A 152 -11.18 1.30 4.40
CA VAL A 152 -12.53 1.68 4.87
C VAL A 152 -13.21 2.58 3.85
N LYS A 153 -14.55 2.57 3.83
CA LYS A 153 -15.32 3.51 2.98
C LYS A 153 -15.04 4.96 3.38
N ALA A 154 -14.98 5.83 2.38
CA ALA A 154 -14.63 7.24 2.54
C ALA A 154 -15.81 8.18 2.75
#